data_AF-A0A933B6G6-F1
#
_entry.id   AF-A0A933B6G6-F1
#
_cell.length_a   1.000
_cell.length_b   1.000
_cell.length_c   1.000
_cell.angle_alpha   90.00
_cell.angle_beta   90.00
_cell.angle_gamma   90.00
#
_symmetry.space_group_name_H-M   'P 1'
#
loop_
_entity.id
_entity.type
_entity.pdbx_description
1 polymer ?
#
loop_
_entity_poly.entity_id
_entity_poly.type
_entity_poly.pdbx_seq_one_letter_code
_entity_poly.pdbx_strand_id
1 'polypeptide(L)'
;MAETRTCPYCKLPFTPGKYSPRQKACGNSECRKKRQRENLHLWRLRNPNYFKYDESKGAAWLEIQRQRSKAWREKNPDKVRSYRKAHLGEYRAYMREYMRRYRQKRRERAGQVS
;
A
#
# COMPACT_ATOMS: atom_id res chain seq x y z
N MET A 1 23.75 35.11 -0.98
CA MET A 1 24.49 33.86 -1.28
C MET A 1 23.66 32.69 -0.77
N ALA A 2 23.62 31.56 -1.47
CA ALA A 2 22.83 30.42 -1.02
C ALA A 2 23.54 29.74 0.15
N GLU A 3 22.91 29.77 1.33
CA GLU A 3 23.44 29.12 2.53
C GLU A 3 23.53 27.60 2.35
N THR A 4 24.67 27.04 2.73
CA THR A 4 24.90 25.59 2.75
C THR A 4 24.02 24.94 3.82
N ARG A 5 23.30 23.89 3.45
CA ARG A 5 22.42 23.13 4.34
C ARG A 5 22.85 21.68 4.43
N THR A 6 22.50 21.00 5.51
CA THR A 6 22.79 19.56 5.67
C THR A 6 21.59 18.73 5.23
N CYS A 7 21.82 17.74 4.36
CA CYS A 7 20.75 16.85 3.91
C CYS A 7 20.32 15.89 5.03
N PRO A 8 19.03 15.75 5.37
CA PRO A 8 18.58 14.84 6.42
C PRO A 8 18.80 13.36 6.08
N TYR A 9 18.94 13.02 4.79
CA TYR A 9 19.04 11.64 4.29
C TYR A 9 20.47 11.09 4.17
N CYS A 10 21.41 11.90 3.67
CA CYS A 10 22.81 11.50 3.51
C CYS A 10 23.76 12.22 4.46
N LYS A 11 23.26 13.20 5.25
CA LYS A 11 24.05 14.03 6.18
C LYS A 11 25.18 14.84 5.53
N LEU A 12 25.24 14.87 4.20
CA LEU A 12 26.20 15.69 3.46
C LEU A 12 25.71 17.14 3.33
N PRO A 13 26.63 18.12 3.34
CA PRO A 13 26.31 19.50 3.01
C PRO A 13 25.87 19.61 1.54
N PHE A 14 24.93 20.50 1.26
CA PHE A 14 24.46 20.81 -0.08
C PHE A 14 24.03 22.28 -0.17
N THR A 15 24.15 22.85 -1.37
CA THR A 15 23.65 24.19 -1.67
C THR A 15 22.28 24.08 -2.34
N PRO A 16 21.23 24.75 -1.83
CA PRO A 16 19.92 24.80 -2.49
C PRO A 16 20.00 25.32 -3.92
N GLY A 17 19.23 24.74 -4.83
CA GLY A 17 19.17 25.22 -6.21
C GLY A 17 18.56 26.63 -6.31
N LYS A 18 18.97 27.40 -7.32
CA LYS A 18 18.48 28.77 -7.59
C LYS A 18 16.95 28.86 -7.59
N TYR A 19 16.27 27.88 -8.18
CA TYR A 19 14.81 27.81 -8.31
C TYR A 19 14.11 27.11 -7.13
N SER A 20 14.86 26.61 -6.15
CA SER A 20 14.33 25.95 -4.97
C SER A 20 15.12 26.36 -3.71
N PRO A 21 15.15 27.65 -3.34
CA PRO A 21 15.89 28.12 -2.16
C PRO A 21 15.38 27.51 -0.85
N ARG A 22 14.14 27.00 -0.82
CA ARG A 22 13.53 26.29 0.32
C ARG A 22 13.82 24.78 0.34
N GLN A 23 14.74 24.31 -0.49
CA GLN A 23 15.11 22.89 -0.54
C GLN A 23 15.65 22.42 0.82
N LYS A 24 15.00 21.39 1.38
CA LYS A 24 15.34 20.81 2.70
C LYS A 24 16.28 19.59 2.62
N ALA A 25 16.43 19.01 1.43
CA ALA A 25 17.25 17.82 1.21
C ALA A 25 17.96 17.92 -0.13
N CYS A 26 19.15 17.34 -0.26
CA CYS A 26 19.94 17.41 -1.49
C CYS A 26 19.22 16.77 -2.70
N GLY A 27 19.72 17.06 -3.90
CA GLY A 27 19.16 16.58 -5.17
C GLY A 27 19.56 15.16 -5.56
N ASN A 28 20.38 14.48 -4.76
CA ASN A 28 20.88 13.13 -5.06
C ASN A 28 19.70 12.15 -5.24
N SER A 29 19.79 11.30 -6.27
CA SER A 29 18.79 10.31 -6.64
C SER A 29 18.41 9.38 -5.47
N GLU A 30 19.39 8.96 -4.67
CA GLU A 30 19.14 8.08 -3.51
C GLU A 30 18.41 8.80 -2.38
N CYS A 31 18.78 10.05 -2.09
CA CYS A 31 18.06 10.89 -1.12
C CYS A 31 16.64 11.20 -1.60
N ARG A 32 16.46 11.44 -2.90
CA ARG A 32 15.14 11.64 -3.51
C ARG A 32 14.25 10.41 -3.37
N LYS A 33 14.78 9.21 -3.65
CA LYS A 33 14.06 7.94 -3.45
C LYS A 33 13.70 7.70 -1.98
N LYS A 34 14.62 7.95 -1.05
CA LYS A 34 14.36 7.85 0.40
C LYS A 34 13.25 8.80 0.82
N ARG A 35 13.34 10.09 0.44
CA ARG A 35 12.31 11.10 0.70
C ARG A 35 10.95 10.72 0.14
N GLN A 36 10.90 10.22 -1.09
CA GLN A 36 9.64 9.80 -1.71
C GLN A 36 9.00 8.63 -0.97
N ARG A 37 9.80 7.65 -0.53
CA ARG A 37 9.31 6.52 0.27
C ARG A 37 8.78 6.96 1.63
N GLU A 38 9.51 7.82 2.32
CA GLU A 38 9.11 8.37 3.62
C GLU A 38 7.84 9.21 3.52
N ASN A 39 7.77 10.12 2.54
CA ASN A 39 6.58 10.93 2.31
C ASN A 39 5.35 10.05 2.00
N LEU A 40 5.53 9.01 1.17
CA LEU A 40 4.45 8.06 0.88
C LEU A 40 4.01 7.29 2.14
N HIS A 41 4.96 6.90 3.00
CA HIS A 41 4.66 6.23 4.25
C HIS A 41 3.87 7.13 5.22
N LEU A 42 4.35 8.35 5.48
CA LEU A 42 3.66 9.33 6.32
C LEU A 42 2.26 9.67 5.79
N TRP A 43 2.14 9.80 4.47
CA TRP A 43 0.86 10.05 3.83
C TRP A 43 -0.10 8.88 4.03
N ARG A 44 0.36 7.63 3.90
CA ARG A 44 -0.47 6.43 4.15
C ARG A 44 -0.92 6.33 5.61
N LEU A 45 -0.07 6.70 6.57
CA LEU A 45 -0.45 6.75 7.99
C LEU A 45 -1.58 7.76 8.24
N ARG A 46 -1.54 8.92 7.59
CA ARG A 46 -2.60 9.95 7.68
C ARG A 46 -3.84 9.60 6.87
N ASN A 47 -3.72 8.76 5.85
CA ASN A 47 -4.79 8.38 4.94
C ASN A 47 -4.99 6.86 4.92
N PRO A 48 -5.30 6.22 6.08
CA PRO A 48 -5.35 4.77 6.21
C PRO A 48 -6.47 4.13 5.37
N ASN A 49 -7.50 4.91 5.02
CA ASN A 49 -8.65 4.46 4.25
C ASN A 49 -8.56 4.79 2.76
N TYR A 50 -7.50 5.45 2.29
CA TYR A 50 -7.43 5.90 0.88
C TYR A 50 -7.51 4.75 -0.13
N PHE A 51 -6.92 3.61 0.22
CA PHE A 51 -6.96 2.40 -0.62
C PHE A 51 -8.08 1.43 -0.21
N LYS A 52 -8.90 1.78 0.78
CA LYS A 52 -10.02 0.92 1.16
C LYS A 52 -11.13 1.07 0.12
N TYR A 53 -11.82 -0.05 -0.13
CA TYR A 53 -13.03 -0.06 -0.93
C TYR A 53 -14.05 0.86 -0.28
N ASP A 54 -14.55 1.81 -1.06
CA ASP A 54 -15.63 2.69 -0.64
C ASP A 54 -16.95 2.11 -1.16
N GLU A 55 -17.57 1.27 -0.33
CA GLU A 55 -18.83 0.60 -0.67
C GLU A 55 -19.98 1.61 -0.89
N SER A 56 -19.86 2.84 -0.37
CA SER A 56 -20.84 3.91 -0.60
C SER A 56 -20.91 4.37 -2.07
N LYS A 57 -19.89 4.07 -2.87
CA LYS A 57 -19.83 4.45 -4.30
C LYS A 57 -20.64 3.54 -5.22
N GLY A 58 -21.28 2.50 -4.67
CA GLY A 58 -22.22 1.65 -5.38
C GLY A 58 -21.59 0.59 -6.28
N ALA A 59 -22.44 -0.30 -6.80
CA ALA A 59 -22.03 -1.54 -7.48
C ALA A 59 -21.19 -1.30 -8.76
N ALA A 60 -21.49 -0.26 -9.54
CA ALA A 60 -20.76 0.05 -10.77
C ALA A 60 -19.31 0.46 -10.49
N TRP A 61 -19.08 1.28 -9.45
CA TRP A 61 -17.74 1.66 -9.04
C TRP A 61 -16.94 0.45 -8.54
N LEU A 62 -17.59 -0.44 -7.78
CA LEU A 62 -16.98 -1.68 -7.29
C LEU A 62 -16.56 -2.62 -8.44
N GLU A 63 -17.38 -2.71 -9.49
CA GLU A 63 -17.04 -3.50 -10.68
C GLU A 63 -15.83 -2.91 -11.41
N ILE A 64 -15.79 -1.60 -11.62
CA ILE A 64 -14.64 -0.91 -12.23
C ILE A 64 -13.35 -1.17 -11.43
N GLN A 65 -13.42 -1.10 -10.10
CA GLN A 65 -12.25 -1.41 -9.26
C GLN A 65 -11.82 -2.86 -9.37
N ARG A 66 -12.76 -3.81 -9.42
CA ARG A 66 -12.45 -5.23 -9.64
C ARG A 66 -11.72 -5.44 -10.97
N GLN A 67 -12.19 -4.81 -12.05
CA GLN A 67 -11.55 -4.89 -13.36
C GLN A 67 -10.15 -4.27 -13.35
N ARG A 68 -9.97 -3.09 -12.76
CA ARG A 68 -8.65 -2.45 -12.61
C ARG A 68 -7.67 -3.32 -11.83
N SER A 69 -8.12 -3.90 -10.72
CA SER A 69 -7.31 -4.81 -9.91
C SER A 69 -6.92 -6.07 -10.69
N LYS A 70 -7.85 -6.64 -11.45
CA LYS A 70 -7.59 -7.79 -12.34
C LYS A 70 -6.54 -7.46 -13.39
N ALA A 71 -6.73 -6.39 -14.16
CA ALA A 71 -5.79 -5.94 -15.19
C ALA A 71 -4.40 -5.64 -14.62
N TRP A 72 -4.30 -5.07 -13.42
CA TRP A 72 -3.02 -4.85 -12.76
C TRP A 72 -2.30 -6.15 -12.44
N ARG A 73 -3.02 -7.17 -11.92
CA ARG A 73 -2.43 -8.48 -11.60
C ARG A 73 -1.95 -9.21 -12.86
N GLU A 74 -2.70 -9.12 -13.94
CA GLU A 74 -2.32 -9.69 -15.26
C GLU A 74 -1.05 -9.03 -15.81
N LYS A 75 -0.93 -7.70 -15.69
CA LYS A 75 0.27 -6.96 -16.11
C LYS A 75 1.47 -7.13 -15.17
N ASN A 76 1.27 -7.60 -13.94
CA ASN A 76 2.32 -7.70 -12.92
C ASN A 76 2.40 -9.11 -12.29
N PRO A 77 2.55 -10.18 -13.09
CA PRO A 77 2.49 -11.55 -12.58
C PRO A 77 3.60 -11.86 -11.57
N ASP A 78 4.81 -11.32 -11.77
CA ASP A 78 5.94 -11.52 -10.85
C ASP A 78 5.70 -10.93 -9.47
N LYS A 79 5.09 -9.74 -9.41
CA LYS A 79 4.75 -9.10 -8.13
C LYS A 79 3.68 -9.89 -7.38
N VAL A 80 2.72 -10.46 -8.10
CA VAL A 80 1.69 -11.31 -7.50
C VAL A 80 2.31 -12.60 -6.98
N ARG A 81 3.20 -13.23 -7.74
CA ARG A 81 3.91 -14.46 -7.31
C ARG A 81 4.78 -14.22 -6.09
N SER A 82 5.61 -13.17 -6.08
CA SER A 82 6.48 -12.86 -4.96
C SER A 82 5.68 -12.54 -3.69
N TYR A 83 4.60 -11.76 -3.82
CA TYR A 83 3.70 -11.48 -2.71
C TYR A 83 3.07 -12.76 -2.15
N ARG A 84 2.52 -13.63 -3.02
CA ARG A 84 1.94 -14.91 -2.62
C ARG A 84 2.95 -15.80 -1.91
N LYS A 85 4.19 -15.86 -2.39
CA LYS A 85 5.27 -16.63 -1.76
C LYS A 85 5.61 -16.09 -0.36
N ALA A 86 5.73 -14.77 -0.23
CA ALA A 86 6.06 -14.14 1.05
C ALA A 86 4.93 -14.27 2.10
N HIS A 87 3.67 -14.31 1.69
CA HIS A 87 2.51 -14.31 2.59
C HIS A 87 1.74 -15.64 2.59
N LEU A 88 2.34 -16.73 2.11
CA LEU A 88 1.67 -18.04 1.99
C LEU A 88 1.21 -18.58 3.36
N GLY A 89 2.02 -18.38 4.40
CA GLY A 89 1.70 -18.79 5.76
C GLY A 89 0.48 -18.08 6.33
N GLU A 90 0.45 -16.75 6.19
CA GLU A 90 -0.69 -15.91 6.59
C GLU A 90 -1.97 -16.31 5.84
N TYR A 91 -1.86 -16.51 4.53
CA TYR A 91 -2.98 -16.95 3.70
C TYR A 91 -3.53 -18.31 4.16
N ARG A 92 -2.66 -19.29 4.46
CA ARG A 92 -3.08 -20.60 5.00
C ARG A 92 -3.76 -20.48 6.35
N ALA A 93 -3.24 -19.64 7.26
CA ALA A 93 -3.86 -19.38 8.55
C ALA A 93 -5.25 -18.75 8.39
N TYR A 94 -5.36 -17.73 7.54
CA TYR A 94 -6.62 -17.10 7.19
C TYR A 94 -7.64 -18.11 6.63
N MET A 95 -7.24 -18.94 5.66
CA MET A 95 -8.14 -19.92 5.03
C MET A 95 -8.63 -20.99 6.01
N ARG A 96 -7.79 -21.44 6.94
CA ARG A 96 -8.20 -22.37 8.00
C ARG A 96 -9.30 -21.76 8.88
N GLU A 97 -9.10 -20.52 9.31
CA GLU A 97 -10.07 -19.82 10.15
C GLU A 97 -11.36 -19.49 9.37
N TYR A 98 -11.23 -19.08 8.11
CA TYR A 98 -12.38 -18.87 7.22
C TYR A 98 -13.23 -20.15 7.08
N MET A 99 -12.61 -21.29 6.81
CA MET A 99 -13.32 -22.57 6.65
C MET A 99 -13.95 -23.05 7.96
N ARG A 100 -13.30 -22.80 9.11
CA ARG A 100 -13.89 -23.05 10.44
C ARG A 100 -15.20 -22.28 10.60
N ARG A 101 -15.16 -20.96 10.38
CA ARG A 101 -16.34 -20.08 10.49
C ARG A 101 -17.44 -20.45 9.48
N TYR A 102 -17.04 -20.81 8.26
CA TYR A 102 -17.98 -21.24 7.21
C TYR A 102 -18.73 -22.51 7.63
N ARG A 103 -18.01 -23.53 8.14
CA ARG A 103 -18.63 -24.77 8.64
C ARG A 103 -19.55 -24.52 9.83
N GLN A 104 -19.14 -23.66 10.75
CA GLN A 104 -19.96 -23.25 11.89
C GLN A 104 -21.28 -22.60 11.42
N LYS A 105 -21.21 -21.57 10.58
CA LYS A 105 -22.40 -20.90 10.02
C LYS A 105 -23.32 -21.87 9.29
N ARG A 106 -22.76 -22.86 8.60
CA ARG A 106 -23.54 -23.89 7.90
C ARG A 106 -24.28 -24.81 8.88
N ARG A 107 -23.65 -25.18 10.01
CA ARG A 107 -24.30 -25.96 11.08
C ARG A 107 -25.39 -25.16 11.77
N GLU A 108 -25.15 -23.90 12.10
CA GLU A 108 -26.13 -23.00 12.71
C GLU A 108 -27.37 -22.84 11.80
N ARG A 109 -27.17 -22.63 10.49
CA ARG A 109 -28.28 -22.59 9.52
C ARG A 109 -29.03 -23.91 9.42
N ALA A 110 -28.34 -25.04 9.49
CA ALA A 110 -28.99 -26.36 9.44
C ALA A 110 -29.77 -26.66 10.74
N GLY A 111 -29.29 -26.18 11.90
CA GLY A 111 -29.95 -26.34 13.19
C GLY A 111 -31.09 -25.34 13.45
N GLN A 112 -31.15 -24.22 12.73
CA GLN A 112 -32.27 -23.26 12.78
C GLN A 112 -33.48 -23.68 11.91
N VAL A 113 -33.34 -24.75 11.11
CA VAL A 113 -34.40 -25.29 10.23
C VAL A 113 -35.04 -26.54 10.85
N SER A 114 -34.79 -26.81 12.13
CA SER A 114 -35.33 -27.96 12.85
C SER A 114 -36.21 -27.55 14.03
#